data_AF-A0AAN9ALD8-F1
#
_entry.id   AF-A0AAN9ALD8-F1
#
_cell.length_a   1.000
_cell.length_b   1.000
_cell.length_c   1.000
_cell.angle_alpha   90.00
_cell.angle_beta   90.00
_cell.angle_gamma   90.00
#
_symmetry.space_group_name_H-M   'P 1'
#
loop_
_entity.id
_entity.type
_entity.pdbx_description
1 polymer ?
#
loop_
_entity_poly.entity_id
_entity_poly.type
_entity_poly.pdbx_seq_one_letter_code
_entity_poly.pdbx_strand_id
1 'polypeptide(L)'
;MPKLKSYSLQVICIEQNADESIPIPRKPTKEKLEDAGLVQTICWNSTDTATELMETIGGPFKRAFGVDPDEPFKFKYLSSVGGASSRKLQQVTTSPRFQWSGASVKKLAGQGSLYIMADSSHKLLHPVLESQLDEDRTLPVIHGPRRTQVKTF
;
A
#
# COMPACT_ATOMS: atom_id res chain seq x y z
N MET A 1 -36.55 -2.63 8.32
CA MET A 1 -35.39 -1.71 8.36
C MET A 1 -34.13 -2.52 8.10
N PRO A 2 -33.26 -2.12 7.15
CA PRO A 2 -31.98 -2.80 6.98
C PRO A 2 -31.16 -2.66 8.27
N LYS A 3 -30.60 -3.77 8.76
CA LYS A 3 -29.76 -3.76 9.96
C LYS A 3 -28.45 -3.04 9.64
N LEU A 4 -28.15 -1.97 10.39
CA LEU A 4 -26.87 -1.29 10.36
C LEU A 4 -25.78 -2.32 10.70
N LYS A 5 -24.82 -2.52 9.79
CA LYS A 5 -23.65 -3.37 10.05
C LYS A 5 -22.43 -2.47 10.19
N SER A 6 -21.69 -2.64 11.28
CA SER A 6 -20.38 -2.03 11.45
C SER A 6 -19.29 -3.01 11.03
N TYR A 7 -18.23 -2.48 10.45
CA TYR A 7 -17.06 -3.23 9.99
C TYR A 7 -15.83 -2.65 10.67
N SER A 8 -14.88 -3.52 11.05
CA SER A 8 -13.56 -3.14 11.53
C SER A 8 -12.54 -3.95 10.74
N LEU A 9 -11.66 -3.25 10.01
CA LEU A 9 -10.65 -3.88 9.17
C LEU A 9 -9.35 -3.09 9.22
N GLN A 10 -8.25 -3.80 8.99
CA GLN A 10 -6.99 -3.16 8.71
C GLN A 10 -7.03 -2.53 7.32
N VAL A 11 -6.63 -1.27 7.23
CA VAL A 11 -6.47 -0.51 6.01
C VAL A 11 -4.98 -0.24 5.82
N ILE A 12 -4.47 -0.57 4.65
CA ILE A 12 -3.08 -0.38 4.25
C ILE A 12 -3.06 0.68 3.15
N CYS A 13 -2.44 1.82 3.46
CA CYS A 13 -2.21 2.89 2.51
C CYS A 13 -0.88 2.66 1.80
N ILE A 14 -0.90 2.70 0.47
CA ILE A 14 0.28 2.64 -0.37
C ILE A 14 0.52 4.03 -0.93
N GLU A 15 1.80 4.42 -0.99
CA GLU A 15 2.23 5.61 -1.71
C GLU A 15 1.74 5.59 -3.16
N GLN A 16 1.68 6.78 -3.78
CA GLN A 16 1.39 6.83 -5.19
C GLN A 16 2.42 5.99 -5.95
N ASN A 17 1.92 5.05 -6.74
CA ASN A 17 2.74 4.26 -7.65
C ASN A 17 2.23 4.46 -9.08
N ALA A 18 3.16 4.67 -10.02
CA ALA A 18 2.87 4.79 -11.44
C ALA A 18 2.58 3.43 -12.09
N ASP A 19 2.99 2.32 -11.45
CA ASP A 19 2.79 0.97 -11.92
C ASP A 19 1.32 0.56 -11.88
N GLU A 20 0.85 -0.06 -12.97
CA GLU A 20 -0.49 -0.63 -13.07
C GLU A 20 -0.70 -1.86 -12.17
N SER A 21 0.37 -2.36 -11.55
CA SER A 21 0.34 -3.59 -10.76
C SER A 21 1.33 -3.52 -9.59
N ILE A 22 0.78 -3.42 -8.38
CA ILE A 22 1.57 -3.23 -7.16
C ILE A 22 1.69 -4.58 -6.43
N PRO A 23 2.88 -5.02 -6.01
CA PRO A 23 3.00 -6.23 -5.21
C PRO A 23 2.26 -6.06 -3.88
N ILE A 24 1.53 -7.09 -3.43
CA ILE A 24 0.94 -7.06 -2.08
C ILE A 24 2.06 -6.98 -1.04
N PRO A 25 2.06 -5.98 -0.14
CA PRO A 25 3.05 -5.86 0.92
C PRO A 25 3.12 -7.14 1.76
N ARG A 26 4.30 -7.77 1.80
CA ARG A 26 4.57 -8.91 2.68
C ARG A 26 5.11 -8.42 4.03
N LYS A 27 5.24 -9.33 5.00
CA LYS A 27 5.61 -9.01 6.39
C LYS A 27 6.67 -7.89 6.56
N PRO A 28 7.88 -7.95 5.96
CA PRO A 28 8.88 -6.90 6.17
C PRO A 28 8.47 -5.55 5.58
N THR A 29 7.79 -5.53 4.43
CA THR A 29 7.26 -4.29 3.84
C THR A 29 6.11 -3.76 4.69
N LYS A 30 5.26 -4.64 5.22
CA LYS A 30 4.14 -4.27 6.08
C LYS A 30 4.59 -3.63 7.38
N GLU A 31 5.64 -4.17 8.00
CA GLU A 31 6.25 -3.59 9.22
C GLU A 31 6.75 -2.16 8.96
N LYS A 32 7.42 -1.93 7.82
CA LYS A 32 7.82 -0.57 7.42
C LYS A 32 6.64 0.38 7.21
N LEU A 33 5.55 -0.11 6.61
CA LEU A 33 4.33 0.68 6.44
C LEU A 33 3.66 0.96 7.78
N GLU A 34 3.67 0.02 8.72
CA GLU A 34 3.18 0.20 10.09
C GLU A 34 3.98 1.29 10.82
N ASP A 35 5.31 1.24 10.76
CA ASP A 35 6.21 2.25 11.37
C ASP A 35 5.99 3.65 10.79
N ALA A 36 5.65 3.74 9.49
CA ALA A 36 5.34 4.98 8.81
C ALA A 36 3.90 5.50 9.05
N GLY A 37 3.09 4.77 9.83
CA GLY A 37 1.69 5.10 10.09
C GLY A 37 0.73 4.83 8.93
N LEU A 38 1.16 4.05 7.93
CA LEU A 38 0.41 3.70 6.72
C LEU A 38 -0.43 2.42 6.85
N VAL A 39 -0.52 1.89 8.07
CA VAL A 39 -1.40 0.77 8.40
C VAL A 39 -2.22 1.14 9.61
N GLN A 40 -3.54 1.12 9.46
CA GLN A 40 -4.48 1.54 10.49
C GLN A 40 -5.65 0.56 10.58
N THR A 41 -6.17 0.30 11.78
CA THR A 41 -7.45 -0.39 11.94
C THR A 41 -8.55 0.65 11.95
N ILE A 42 -9.45 0.58 10.96
CA ILE A 42 -10.50 1.58 10.75
C ILE A 42 -11.86 0.91 10.86
N CYS A 43 -12.79 1.61 11.51
CA CYS A 43 -14.18 1.19 11.66
C CYS A 43 -15.09 2.06 10.81
N TRP A 44 -16.04 1.44 10.09
CA TRP A 44 -17.04 2.14 9.29
C TRP A 44 -18.34 1.34 9.23
N ASN A 45 -19.45 1.97 8.84
CA ASN A 45 -20.76 1.32 8.74
C ASN A 45 -21.16 1.02 7.30
N SER A 46 -22.05 0.05 7.14
CA SER A 46 -22.54 -0.39 5.82
C SER A 46 -23.26 0.69 5.02
N THR A 47 -23.82 1.69 5.71
CA THR A 47 -24.59 2.79 5.13
C THR A 47 -23.76 4.03 4.86
N ASP A 48 -22.49 4.04 5.27
CA ASP A 48 -21.61 5.19 5.06
C ASP A 48 -21.51 5.50 3.57
N THR A 49 -21.67 6.77 3.25
CA THR A 49 -21.58 7.34 1.91
C THR A 49 -20.13 7.44 1.45
N ALA A 50 -19.92 7.71 0.16
CA ALA A 50 -18.58 7.90 -0.38
C ALA A 50 -17.80 9.01 0.34
N THR A 51 -18.47 10.12 0.71
CA THR A 51 -17.85 11.23 1.44
C THR A 51 -17.45 10.84 2.85
N GLU A 52 -18.36 10.21 3.61
CA GLU A 52 -18.06 9.74 4.97
C GLU A 52 -16.93 8.72 4.98
N LEU A 53 -16.90 7.83 3.98
CA LEU A 53 -15.81 6.87 3.81
C LEU A 53 -14.48 7.55 3.50
N MET A 54 -14.46 8.62 2.70
CA MET A 54 -13.22 9.35 2.42
C MET A 54 -12.62 9.93 3.69
N GLU A 55 -13.43 10.51 4.55
CA GLU A 55 -12.97 11.06 5.83
C GLU A 55 -12.57 9.95 6.81
N THR A 56 -13.41 8.94 6.96
CA THR A 56 -13.20 7.84 7.92
C THR A 56 -11.98 6.99 7.56
N ILE A 57 -11.81 6.66 6.27
CA ILE A 57 -10.71 5.83 5.80
C ILE A 57 -9.45 6.66 5.55
N GLY A 58 -9.58 7.84 4.97
CA GLY A 58 -8.45 8.68 4.58
C GLY A 58 -7.87 9.51 5.73
N GLY A 59 -8.70 9.96 6.67
CA GLY A 59 -8.32 10.84 7.77
C GLY A 59 -7.10 10.38 8.57
N PRO A 60 -7.02 9.11 8.99
CA PRO A 60 -5.86 8.60 9.74
C PRO A 60 -4.51 8.73 9.03
N PHE A 61 -4.50 8.80 7.69
CA PHE A 61 -3.27 8.87 6.91
C PHE A 61 -2.78 10.31 6.69
N LYS A 62 -3.60 11.34 6.94
CA LYS A 62 -3.24 12.75 6.70
C LYS A 62 -1.89 13.13 7.30
N ARG A 63 -1.64 12.70 8.54
CA ARG A 63 -0.39 12.98 9.26
C ARG A 63 0.84 12.41 8.55
N ALA A 64 0.75 11.20 8.00
CA ALA A 64 1.86 10.56 7.30
C ALA A 64 2.23 11.30 6.00
N PHE A 65 1.25 11.92 5.35
CA PHE A 65 1.40 12.67 4.10
C PHE A 65 1.49 14.20 4.31
N GLY A 66 1.54 14.68 5.55
CA GLY A 66 1.60 16.12 5.83
C GLY A 66 0.39 16.91 5.32
N VAL A 67 -0.76 16.25 5.17
CA VAL A 67 -2.00 16.86 4.68
C VAL A 67 -2.63 17.64 5.81
N ASP A 68 -3.11 18.84 5.50
CA ASP A 68 -3.78 19.70 6.46
C ASP A 68 -5.00 18.99 7.08
N PRO A 69 -5.24 19.10 8.41
CA PRO A 69 -6.38 18.47 9.06
C PRO A 69 -7.73 18.83 8.43
N ASP A 70 -7.88 20.02 7.86
CA ASP A 70 -9.10 20.52 7.22
C ASP A 70 -9.17 20.13 5.73
N GLU A 71 -8.06 19.69 5.11
CA GLU A 71 -8.04 19.26 3.70
C GLU A 71 -8.43 17.77 3.56
N PRO A 72 -9.35 17.40 2.65
CA PRO A 72 -9.71 15.99 2.45
C PRO A 72 -8.54 15.17 1.90
N PHE A 73 -8.27 14.03 2.54
CA PHE A 73 -7.29 13.07 2.03
C PHE A 73 -7.87 12.33 0.82
N LYS A 74 -7.19 12.42 -0.32
CA LYS A 74 -7.63 11.82 -1.59
C LYS A 74 -6.89 10.51 -1.82
N PHE A 75 -7.65 9.46 -2.09
CA PHE A 75 -7.10 8.15 -2.36
C PHE A 75 -7.96 7.37 -3.36
N LYS A 76 -7.38 6.29 -3.86
CA LYS A 76 -8.03 5.34 -4.76
C LYS A 76 -8.07 3.97 -4.12
N TYR A 77 -9.17 3.27 -4.27
CA TYR A 77 -9.30 1.90 -3.79
C TYR A 77 -8.52 0.93 -4.68
N LEU A 78 -7.88 -0.07 -4.06
CA LEU A 78 -7.18 -1.15 -4.75
C LEU A 78 -7.91 -2.48 -4.54
N SER A 79 -7.91 -3.33 -5.56
CA SER A 79 -8.33 -4.73 -5.48
C SER A 79 -7.14 -5.65 -5.65
N SER A 80 -7.19 -6.81 -4.98
CA SER A 80 -6.29 -7.91 -5.29
C SER A 80 -6.68 -8.55 -6.61
N VAL A 81 -5.72 -8.73 -7.50
CA VAL A 81 -5.87 -9.35 -8.81
C VAL A 81 -4.82 -10.46 -8.94
N GLY A 82 -5.27 -11.65 -9.34
CA GLY A 82 -4.40 -12.81 -9.56
C GLY A 82 -4.81 -14.08 -8.81
N GLY A 83 -4.44 -15.24 -9.39
CA GLY A 83 -4.62 -16.57 -8.81
C GLY A 83 -3.61 -16.88 -7.69
N ALA A 84 -3.59 -18.14 -7.22
CA ALA A 84 -2.87 -18.57 -6.00
C ALA A 84 -1.37 -18.20 -5.93
N SER A 85 -0.69 -17.97 -7.06
CA SER A 85 0.77 -17.76 -7.13
C SER A 85 1.20 -16.29 -7.26
N SER A 86 0.30 -15.37 -7.64
CA SER A 86 0.67 -14.01 -8.01
C SER A 86 -0.42 -13.00 -7.66
N ARG A 87 -0.65 -12.81 -6.36
CA ARG A 87 -1.55 -11.75 -5.88
C ARG A 87 -0.85 -10.40 -5.98
N LYS A 88 -1.36 -9.55 -6.87
CA LYS A 88 -0.95 -8.15 -7.01
C LYS A 88 -2.15 -7.25 -6.72
N LEU A 89 -1.92 -5.98 -6.48
CA LEU A 89 -2.94 -4.96 -6.31
C LEU A 89 -3.06 -4.15 -7.59
N GLN A 90 -4.29 -3.80 -7.95
CA GLN A 90 -4.56 -2.87 -9.04
C GLN A 90 -5.62 -1.88 -8.60
N GLN A 91 -5.63 -0.72 -9.23
CA GLN A 91 -6.68 0.27 -9.01
C GLN A 91 -8.03 -0.32 -9.41
N VAL A 92 -9.05 -0.13 -8.56
CA VAL A 92 -10.40 -0.53 -8.90
C VAL A 92 -10.95 0.40 -9.97
N THR A 93 -11.35 -0.17 -11.10
CA THR A 93 -12.11 0.53 -12.14
C THR A 93 -13.60 0.36 -11.89
N THR A 94 -14.31 1.47 -11.68
CA THR A 94 -15.76 1.48 -11.50
C THR A 94 -16.44 2.24 -12.64
N SER A 95 -17.71 1.95 -12.88
CA SER A 95 -18.48 2.75 -13.85
C SER A 95 -18.67 4.19 -13.35
N PRO A 96 -18.87 5.18 -14.24
CA PRO A 96 -19.05 6.58 -13.84
C PRO A 96 -20.27 6.84 -12.93
N ARG A 97 -21.25 5.92 -12.94
CA ARG A 97 -22.46 6.00 -12.11
C ARG A 97 -22.34 5.20 -10.81
N PHE A 98 -21.24 4.49 -10.61
CA PHE A 98 -21.02 3.71 -9.41
C PHE A 98 -20.77 4.64 -8.22
N GLN A 99 -21.45 4.36 -7.10
CA GLN A 99 -21.22 5.07 -5.85
C GLN A 99 -20.67 4.12 -4.80
N TRP A 100 -19.58 4.53 -4.16
CA TRP A 100 -19.03 3.83 -3.02
C TRP A 100 -19.99 3.92 -1.83
N SER A 101 -20.12 2.79 -1.13
CA SER A 101 -20.85 2.65 0.12
C SER A 101 -20.03 1.78 1.05
N GLY A 102 -20.22 1.89 2.36
CA GLY A 102 -19.46 1.07 3.31
C GLY A 102 -19.60 -0.43 3.06
N ALA A 103 -20.77 -0.88 2.59
CA ALA A 103 -21.00 -2.25 2.16
C ALA A 103 -20.18 -2.65 0.91
N SER A 104 -20.05 -1.78 -0.09
CA SER A 104 -19.24 -2.08 -1.28
C SER A 104 -17.74 -2.06 -0.98
N VAL A 105 -17.28 -1.15 -0.12
CA VAL A 105 -15.89 -1.13 0.38
C VAL A 105 -15.58 -2.40 1.17
N LYS A 106 -16.50 -2.86 2.04
CA LYS A 106 -16.32 -4.14 2.75
C LYS A 106 -16.24 -5.33 1.80
N LYS A 107 -17.07 -5.37 0.75
CA LYS A 107 -17.00 -6.42 -0.27
C LYS A 107 -15.66 -6.40 -1.00
N LEU A 108 -15.13 -5.21 -1.30
CA LEU A 108 -13.82 -5.05 -1.94
C LEU A 108 -12.68 -5.63 -1.08
N ALA A 109 -12.64 -5.31 0.21
CA ALA A 109 -11.64 -5.86 1.13
C ALA A 109 -11.75 -7.38 1.32
N GLY A 110 -12.96 -7.94 1.13
CA GLY A 110 -13.23 -9.35 1.32
C GLY A 110 -12.97 -9.79 2.76
N GLN A 111 -12.16 -10.83 2.94
CA GLN A 111 -11.73 -11.32 4.26
C GLN A 111 -10.43 -10.69 4.76
N GLY A 112 -9.69 -9.97 3.90
CA GLY A 112 -8.38 -9.42 4.23
C GLY A 112 -8.42 -7.94 4.59
N SER A 113 -7.25 -7.31 4.48
CA SER A 113 -7.08 -5.87 4.61
C SER A 113 -7.68 -5.13 3.41
N LEU A 114 -8.14 -3.91 3.65
CA LEU A 114 -8.45 -2.96 2.59
C LEU A 114 -7.15 -2.29 2.13
N TYR A 115 -6.95 -2.18 0.82
CA TYR A 115 -5.80 -1.48 0.26
C TYR A 115 -6.26 -0.20 -0.43
N ILE A 116 -5.59 0.90 -0.13
CA ILE A 116 -5.80 2.20 -0.77
C ILE A 116 -4.47 2.75 -1.29
N MET A 117 -4.53 3.57 -2.31
CA MET A 117 -3.37 4.31 -2.82
C MET A 117 -3.61 5.80 -2.67
N ALA A 118 -2.65 6.53 -2.10
CA ALA A 118 -2.70 7.98 -2.05
C ALA A 118 -2.71 8.58 -3.48
N ASP A 119 -3.46 9.66 -3.67
CA ASP A 119 -3.44 10.41 -4.93
C ASP A 119 -2.10 11.17 -5.11
N SER A 120 -1.76 11.52 -6.36
CA SER A 120 -0.56 12.31 -6.75
C SER A 120 -0.35 13.62 -6.00
N SER A 121 -1.43 14.15 -5.45
CA SER A 121 -1.39 15.38 -4.66
C SER A 121 -0.71 15.20 -3.30
N HIS A 122 -0.57 13.96 -2.81
CA HIS A 122 -0.05 13.65 -1.49
C HIS A 122 1.37 13.09 -1.59
N LYS A 123 2.32 13.74 -0.91
CA LYS A 123 3.69 13.23 -0.77
C LYS A 123 3.92 12.83 0.67
N LEU A 124 4.51 11.66 0.90
CA LEU A 124 4.91 11.30 2.26
C LEU A 124 5.94 12.28 2.80
N LEU A 125 5.84 12.53 4.10
CA LEU A 125 6.86 13.29 4.82
C LEU A 125 8.18 12.52 4.91
N HIS A 126 8.11 11.19 4.93
CA HIS A 126 9.26 10.29 4.91
C HIS A 126 8.98 9.14 3.93
N PRO A 127 9.69 9.06 2.77
CA PRO A 127 9.47 7.99 1.81
C PRO A 127 9.80 6.62 2.42
N VAL A 128 8.87 5.66 2.32
CA VAL A 128 9.02 4.32 2.90
C VAL A 128 9.68 3.35 1.92
N LEU A 129 9.69 3.71 0.62
CA LEU A 129 10.02 2.81 -0.49
C LEU A 129 11.31 3.11 -1.26
N GLU A 130 12.14 4.08 -0.87
CA GLU A 130 13.47 4.26 -1.49
C GLU A 130 14.50 3.32 -0.86
N SER A 131 14.47 2.01 -1.19
CA SER A 131 15.58 1.06 -0.94
C SER A 131 15.45 -0.29 -1.68
N GLN A 132 15.15 -0.31 -2.98
CA GLN A 132 15.21 -1.57 -3.77
C GLN A 132 15.69 -1.41 -5.23
N LEU A 133 16.32 -0.29 -5.62
CA LEU A 133 16.80 -0.13 -7.02
C LEU A 133 18.30 0.05 -7.23
N ASP A 134 19.12 0.06 -6.19
CA ASP A 134 20.58 0.04 -6.35
C ASP A 134 21.20 -1.05 -5.47
N GLU A 135 22.07 -1.84 -6.11
CA GLU A 135 22.98 -2.85 -5.53
C GLU A 135 22.52 -4.32 -5.45
N ASP A 136 22.03 -4.90 -6.56
CA ASP A 136 22.37 -6.30 -6.91
C ASP A 136 23.23 -6.33 -8.19
N ARG A 137 24.38 -5.63 -8.13
CA ARG A 137 25.48 -5.78 -9.09
C ARG A 137 26.80 -5.96 -8.35
N THR A 138 26.82 -6.87 -7.38
CA THR A 138 28.10 -7.42 -6.93
C THR A 138 28.52 -8.48 -7.94
N LEU A 139 29.30 -8.05 -8.95
CA LEU A 139 30.06 -8.92 -9.84
C LEU A 139 30.81 -9.97 -9.00
N PRO A 140 30.91 -11.25 -9.43
CA PRO A 140 31.74 -12.21 -8.72
C PRO A 140 33.19 -11.71 -8.75
N VAL A 141 33.73 -11.40 -7.58
CA VAL A 141 35.13 -11.03 -7.41
C VAL A 141 35.97 -12.26 -7.74
N ILE A 142 36.53 -12.29 -8.96
CA ILE A 142 37.56 -13.24 -9.35
C ILE A 142 38.80 -12.94 -8.50
N HIS A 143 38.96 -13.66 -7.38
CA HIS A 143 40.26 -13.76 -6.71
C HIS A 143 41.16 -14.65 -7.57
N GLY A 144 41.88 -14.03 -8.51
CA GLY A 144 43.04 -14.66 -9.11
C GLY A 144 44.26 -14.47 -8.22
N PRO A 145 45.00 -15.52 -7.82
CA PRO A 145 46.37 -15.35 -7.39
C PRO A 145 47.30 -15.51 -8.61
N ARG A 146 47.86 -14.41 -9.11
CA ARG A 146 49.01 -14.46 -10.03
C ARG A 146 50.31 -14.57 -9.22
N ARG A 147 50.90 -15.78 -9.24
CA ARG A 147 52.32 -16.13 -9.54
C ARG A 147 53.41 -15.18 -8.98
N THR A 148 54.46 -15.59 -8.26
CA THR A 148 55.54 -16.53 -8.63
C THR A 148 56.62 -16.50 -7.53
N GLN A 149 57.24 -17.65 -7.19
CA GLN A 149 58.70 -17.91 -7.17
C GLN A 149 59.01 -19.14 -6.29
N VAL A 150 59.49 -20.21 -6.94
CA VAL A 150 60.21 -21.31 -6.28
C VAL A 150 61.69 -21.09 -6.58
N LYS A 151 62.48 -20.88 -5.53
CA LYS A 151 63.91 -21.14 -5.50
C LYS A 151 64.39 -21.16 -4.06
N THR A 152 64.88 -22.32 -3.59
CA THR A 152 66.07 -22.38 -2.74
C THR A 152 66.61 -23.81 -2.64
N PHE A 153 67.88 -23.91 -3.04
CA PHE A 153 69.00 -24.81 -2.69
C PHE A 153 68.79 -26.33 -2.66
#